data_AF-A0A537KTF8-F1
#
_entry.id   AF-A0A537KTF8-F1
#
_cell.length_a   1.000
_cell.length_b   1.000
_cell.length_c   1.000
_cell.angle_alpha   90.00
_cell.angle_beta   90.00
_cell.angle_gamma   90.00
#
_symmetry.space_group_name_H-M   'P 1'
#
loop_
_entity.id
_entity.type
_entity.pdbx_description
1 polymer ?
#
loop_
_entity_poly.entity_id
_entity_poly.type
_entity_poly.pdbx_seq_one_letter_code
_entity_poly.pdbx_strand_id
1 'polypeptide(L)' 'MSIETVRGLHALAERRRRHYVELYRSERWRRYFTEEAFLLRMRDVIQNAETWTKILERMAAPRGEAKAA' A
#
# COMPACT_ATOMS: atom_id res chain seq x y z
N MET A 1 -6.28 -12.39 -11.59
CA MET A 1 -5.99 -12.35 -10.14
C MET A 1 -7.33 -12.29 -9.41
N SER A 2 -7.57 -13.11 -8.38
CA SER A 2 -8.86 -13.09 -7.66
C SER A 2 -8.91 -11.93 -6.66
N ILE A 3 -10.11 -11.52 -6.23
CA ILE A 3 -10.28 -10.46 -5.23
C ILE A 3 -9.63 -10.83 -3.89
N GLU A 4 -9.65 -12.12 -3.51
CA GLU A 4 -8.95 -12.62 -2.31
C GLU A 4 -7.44 -12.49 -2.41
N THR A 5 -6.84 -12.78 -3.57
CA THR A 5 -5.41 -12.55 -3.79
C THR A 5 -5.07 -11.06 -3.66
N VAL A 6 -5.91 -10.17 -4.21
CA VAL A 6 -5.71 -8.72 -4.13
C VAL A 6 -5.83 -8.21 -2.68
N ARG A 7 -6.78 -8.74 -1.90
CA ARG A 7 -6.89 -8.45 -0.46
C ARG A 7 -5.65 -8.87 0.31
N GLY A 8 -5.11 -10.06 0.01
CA GLY A 8 -3.85 -10.53 0.61
C GLY A 8 -2.65 -9.62 0.29
N LEU A 9 -2.52 -9.21 -0.98
CA LEU A 9 -1.46 -8.29 -1.42
C LEU A 9 -1.61 -6.89 -0.80
N HIS A 10 -2.84 -6.38 -0.71
CA HIS A 10 -3.14 -5.12 -0.02
C HIS A 10 -2.76 -5.20 1.46
N ALA A 11 -3.15 -6.26 2.17
CA ALA A 11 -2.81 -6.46 3.58
C ALA A 11 -1.29 -6.54 3.81
N LEU A 12 -0.55 -7.17 2.91
CA LEU A 12 0.91 -7.22 2.95
C LEU A 12 1.54 -5.84 2.75
N ALA A 13 1.05 -5.08 1.77
CA ALA A 13 1.52 -3.71 1.51
C ALA A 13 1.25 -2.79 2.71
N GLU A 14 0.06 -2.88 3.31
CA GLU A 14 -0.31 -2.14 4.51
C GLU A 14 0.56 -2.51 5.72
N ARG A 15 0.86 -3.80 5.92
CA ARG A 15 1.81 -4.23 6.97
C ARG A 15 3.20 -3.64 6.76
N ARG A 16 3.67 -3.61 5.51
CA ARG A 16 4.97 -3.00 5.16
C ARG A 16 4.95 -1.49 5.44
N ARG A 17 3.90 -0.77 5.05
CA ARG A 17 3.73 0.66 5.33
C ARG A 17 3.79 0.94 6.83
N ARG A 18 3.02 0.19 7.64
CA ARG A 18 3.05 0.31 9.12
C ARG A 18 4.45 0.09 9.69
N HIS A 19 5.17 -0.92 9.20
CA HIS A 19 6.54 -1.18 9.66
C HIS A 19 7.48 0.01 9.41
N TYR A 20 7.41 0.64 8.23
CA TYR A 20 8.22 1.82 7.93
C TYR A 20 7.83 3.04 8.77
N VAL A 21 6.52 3.25 9.01
CA VAL A 21 6.04 4.30 9.92
C VAL A 21 6.58 4.10 11.34
N GLU A 22 6.58 2.87 11.85
CA GLU A 22 7.15 2.56 13.16
C GLU A 22 8.66 2.79 13.20
N LEU A 23 9.39 2.40 12.15
CA LEU A 23 10.82 2.69 12.04
C LEU A 23 11.10 4.20 12.07
N TYR A 24 10.29 5.01 11.39
CA TYR A 24 10.39 6.46 11.39
C TYR A 24 10.16 7.03 12.79
N ARG A 25 9.04 6.68 13.43
CA ARG A 25 8.65 7.15 14.78
C ARG A 25 9.69 6.80 15.84
N SER A 26 10.27 5.61 15.75
CA SER A 26 11.26 5.16 16.73
C SER A 26 12.69 5.60 16.39
N GLU A 27 12.89 6.37 15.32
CA GLU A 27 14.20 6.75 14.74
C GLU A 27 15.14 5.57 14.40
N ARG A 28 14.65 4.32 14.45
CA ARG A 28 15.49 3.12 14.29
C ARG A 28 15.99 2.95 12.86
N TRP A 29 15.35 3.63 11.91
CA TRP A 29 15.76 3.65 10.52
C TRP A 29 17.20 4.15 10.31
N ARG A 30 17.70 5.06 11.16
CA ARG A 30 19.06 5.63 11.06
C ARG A 30 20.17 4.57 11.21
N ARG A 31 19.86 3.40 11.77
CA ARG A 31 20.80 2.27 11.90
C ARG A 31 20.98 1.50 10.60
N TYR A 32 20.06 1.64 9.65
CA TYR A 32 19.98 0.77 8.46
C TYR A 32 20.01 1.57 7.16
N PHE A 33 19.68 2.86 7.20
CA PHE A 33 19.52 3.69 6.02
C PHE A 33 20.15 5.07 6.23
N THR A 34 20.62 5.67 5.14
CA THR A 34 20.73 7.13 5.05
C THR A 34 19.33 7.76 4.99
N GLU A 35 19.21 9.04 5.30
CA GLU A 35 17.92 9.74 5.27
C GLU A 35 17.29 9.71 3.87
N GLU A 36 18.07 10.03 2.85
CA GLU A 36 17.64 10.00 1.45
C GLU A 36 17.13 8.61 1.05
N ALA A 37 17.88 7.56 1.37
CA ALA A 37 17.48 6.19 1.07
C ALA A 37 16.20 5.80 1.82
N PHE A 38 16.06 6.23 3.07
CA PHE A 38 14.88 5.94 3.87
C PHE A 38 13.64 6.65 3.32
N LEU A 39 13.75 7.93 2.94
CA LEU A 39 12.64 8.70 2.37
C LEU A 39 12.17 8.13 1.03
N LEU A 40 13.09 7.67 0.18
CA LEU A 40 12.74 6.96 -1.07
C LEU A 40 11.96 5.69 -0.77
N ARG A 41 12.45 4.85 0.16
CA ARG A 41 11.74 3.62 0.56
C ARG A 41 10.39 3.90 1.19
N MET A 42 10.28 4.94 2.03
CA MET A 42 9.02 5.36 2.63
C MET A 42 7.99 5.75 1.57
N ARG A 43 8.41 6.52 0.56
CA ARG A 43 7.56 6.91 -0.56
C ARG A 43 7.07 5.68 -1.33
N ASP A 44 7.96 4.75 -1.63
CA ASP A 44 7.62 3.52 -2.36
C ASP A 44 6.59 2.67 -1.61
N VAL A 45 6.77 2.48 -0.30
CA VAL A 45 5.85 1.63 0.48
C VAL A 45 4.47 2.28 0.65
N ILE A 46 4.41 3.61 0.75
CA ILE A 46 3.14 4.36 0.75
C ILE A 46 2.46 4.19 -0.60
N GLN A 47 3.17 4.49 -1.70
CA GLN A 47 2.61 4.42 -3.04
C GLN A 47 2.13 3.01 -3.40
N ASN A 48 2.83 1.98 -2.95
CA ASN A 48 2.44 0.59 -3.15
C ASN A 48 1.12 0.25 -2.43
N ALA A 49 0.97 0.66 -1.17
CA ALA A 49 -0.26 0.44 -0.41
C ALA A 49 -1.48 1.17 -1.04
N GLU A 50 -1.28 2.42 -1.47
CA GLU A 50 -2.30 3.18 -2.19
C GLU A 50 -2.69 2.53 -3.52
N THR A 51 -1.72 1.99 -4.27
CA THR A 51 -1.98 1.30 -5.53
C THR A 51 -2.88 0.09 -5.33
N TRP A 52 -2.58 -0.74 -4.33
CA TRP A 52 -3.42 -1.89 -4.01
C TRP A 52 -4.80 -1.50 -3.50
N THR A 53 -4.90 -0.40 -2.75
CA THR A 53 -6.19 0.16 -2.30
C THR A 53 -7.07 0.50 -3.50
N LYS A 54 -6.54 1.22 -4.49
CA LYS A 54 -7.26 1.57 -5.74
C LYS A 54 -7.68 0.35 -6.55
N ILE A 55 -6.82 -0.67 -6.63
CA ILE A 55 -7.16 -1.92 -7.32
C ILE A 55 -8.29 -2.65 -6.60
N LEU A 56 -8.23 -2.73 -5.27
CA LEU A 56 -9.27 -3.37 -4.47
C LEU A 56 -10.61 -2.64 -4.60
N GLU A 57 -10.60 -1.30 -4.53
CA GLU A 57 -11.78 -0.46 -4.76
C GLU A 57 -12.39 -0.71 -6.15
N ARG A 58 -11.56 -0.74 -7.20
CA ARG A 58 -12.01 -1.01 -8.57
C ARG A 58 -12.61 -2.40 -8.74
N MET A 59 -12.14 -3.40 -8.01
CA MET A 59 -12.65 -4.77 -8.06
C MET A 59 -13.88 -4.99 -7.18
N ALA A 60 -14.00 -4.24 -6.08
CA ALA A 60 -15.14 -4.29 -5.17
C ALA A 60 -16.31 -3.41 -5.63
N ALA A 61 -16.02 -2.40 -6.48
CA ALA A 61 -17.06 -1.60 -7.10
C ALA A 61 -18.01 -2.51 -7.89
N PRO A 62 -19.34 -2.42 -7.67
CA PRO A 62 -20.28 -3.12 -8.51
C PRO A 62 -20.03 -2.70 -9.96
N ARG A 63 -19.88 -3.68 -10.85
CA ARG A 63 -19.85 -3.45 -12.29
C ARG A 63 -21.22 -2.88 -12.64
N GLY A 64 -21.38 -1.54 -12.61
CA GLY A 64 -22.65 -0.89 -12.91
C GLY A 64 -23.27 -1.52 -14.14
N GLU A 65 -24.53 -1.94 -14.09
CA GLU A 65 -25.61 -0.97 -14.27
C GLU A 65 -25.24 0.01 -15.37
N ALA A 66 -24.95 -0.53 -16.56
CA ALA A 66 -25.24 0.15 -17.80
C ALA A 66 -26.77 0.37 -17.81
N LYS A 67 -27.19 1.41 -17.09
CA LYS A 67 -28.55 1.91 -17.09
C LYS A 67 -28.86 2.25 -18.54
N ALA A 68 -29.74 1.45 -19.13
CA ALA A 68 -30.38 1.77 -20.39
C ALA A 68 -30.93 3.20 -20.31
N ALA A 69 -30.55 4.02 -21.28
CA ALA A 69 -31.16 5.31 -21.59
C ALA A 69 -31.74 5.19 -23.00
#